data_AF-A0AA43TQK8-F1
#
_entry.id   AF-A0AA43TQK8-F1
#
_cell.length_a   1.000
_cell.length_b   1.000
_cell.length_c   1.000
_cell.angle_alpha   90.00
_cell.angle_beta   90.00
_cell.angle_gamma   90.00
#
_symmetry.space_group_name_H-M   'P 1'
#
loop_
_entity.id
_entity.type
_entity.pdbx_description
1 polymer ?
#
loop_
_entity_poly.entity_id
_entity_poly.type
_entity_poly.pdbx_seq_one_letter_code
_entity_poly.pdbx_strand_id
1 'polypeptide(L)'
;MRAPGLLSLTHEGDYTVVEAKDQHNVYKDYEDVNSGRAYDEDLAIRKALREHYSELNLTVTVAANVPLLAFAANGHASAKLDIEDECIRRFRSYVPGDKRRGVPDRLGEGRTFAKYNFRWGNEYFILYTVAMGYSTYQYILKEPGKGETVLSTNSTTDELVSTIGKWAFPDDDKYIYVYDGYWAKSKALYNEIEKASWKDVILIEGMKKTLTELMHKFFDSGDVYKDLGVPWKRGVIFHGPAGNGKTISIKALMHSLFQRQGFAIPSLYVKSASSTYSIRNVFTMARAMSPCLLIFEDIDTIVIPRTRSYFFNEVDGLENNDGLFMVASTNHLDQLDPGLSSRPSRFDRKYLFPLPDLDERILYCEYWRKKLADKPAIKFPQKLCPAIAGITDDFSFAYLKEAFVATLLVIAGNRSEDADTTGGGDDLDEYELWREIKNQVRLLRDEMQANAEPKCLRHPYHVQEQHPENSMVYGRPRWTGPSNEEGGKSLSFEPAAQMHLGDSNIGASSASWAERDPTIATAGDIPCVRPFEARTTAFPIRPAGHDWMSFMPPISIQNQEARQLHGAQ
;
A
#
# COMPACT_ATOMS: atom_id res chain seq x y z
N MET A 1 -26.39 36.27 -15.79
CA MET A 1 -25.45 37.10 -14.99
C MET A 1 -24.04 36.64 -15.34
N ARG A 2 -23.04 37.53 -15.42
CA ARG A 2 -21.63 37.12 -15.60
C ARG A 2 -21.05 36.71 -14.25
N ALA A 3 -20.27 35.63 -14.21
CA ALA A 3 -19.46 35.28 -13.04
C ALA A 3 -18.20 36.18 -12.97
N PRO A 4 -17.70 36.53 -11.77
CA PRO A 4 -16.46 37.30 -11.63
C PRO A 4 -15.22 36.45 -11.93
N GLY A 5 -14.14 37.11 -12.37
CA GLY A 5 -12.85 36.46 -12.67
C GLY A 5 -12.06 36.05 -11.42
N LEU A 6 -10.93 35.37 -11.65
CA LEU A 6 -10.01 34.97 -10.59
C LEU A 6 -9.38 36.21 -9.92
N LEU A 7 -9.44 36.26 -8.58
CA LEU A 7 -8.74 37.23 -7.77
C LEU A 7 -7.32 36.72 -7.48
N SER A 8 -6.28 37.49 -7.80
CA SER A 8 -4.93 37.26 -7.28
C SER A 8 -4.65 38.22 -6.13
N LEU A 9 -3.95 37.74 -5.10
CA LEU A 9 -3.57 38.54 -3.95
C LEU A 9 -2.27 39.29 -4.24
N THR A 10 -2.31 40.62 -4.15
CA THR A 10 -1.11 41.45 -3.98
C THR A 10 -0.89 41.74 -2.49
N HIS A 11 0.31 42.18 -2.10
CA HIS A 11 0.75 42.13 -0.71
C HIS A 11 0.04 43.12 0.24
N GLU A 12 -0.71 44.08 -0.30
CA GLU A 12 -1.37 45.18 0.45
C GLU A 12 -2.91 45.12 0.38
N GLY A 13 -3.50 43.98 0.01
CA GLY A 13 -4.93 43.70 0.19
C GLY A 13 -5.88 44.21 -0.90
N ASP A 14 -5.44 45.14 -1.75
CA ASP A 14 -6.21 45.58 -2.92
C ASP A 14 -6.26 44.50 -4.02
N TYR A 15 -7.46 44.30 -4.56
CA TYR A 15 -7.75 43.30 -5.60
C TYR A 15 -7.69 43.91 -6.99
N THR A 16 -6.71 43.52 -7.80
CA THR A 16 -6.74 43.75 -9.25
C THR A 16 -7.55 42.65 -9.94
N VAL A 17 -8.64 43.05 -10.61
CA VAL A 17 -9.40 42.14 -11.48
C VAL A 17 -8.55 41.85 -12.72
N VAL A 18 -8.06 40.61 -12.82
CA VAL A 18 -7.40 40.14 -14.05
C VAL A 18 -8.50 39.80 -15.05
N GLU A 19 -8.84 40.75 -15.93
CA GLU A 19 -9.69 40.45 -17.07
C GLU A 19 -9.00 39.42 -17.97
N ALA A 20 -9.70 38.31 -18.24
CA ALA A 20 -9.23 37.30 -19.19
C ALA A 20 -9.13 37.96 -20.58
N LYS A 21 -7.93 37.89 -21.19
CA LYS A 21 -7.64 38.60 -22.45
C LYS A 21 -8.53 38.20 -23.62
N ASP A 22 -9.14 37.03 -23.55
CA ASP A 22 -10.11 36.51 -24.51
C ASP A 22 -11.29 35.89 -23.76
N GLN A 23 -12.47 35.82 -24.40
CA GLN A 23 -13.66 35.12 -23.88
C GLN A 23 -13.55 33.58 -24.01
N HIS A 24 -12.35 33.03 -23.79
CA HIS A 24 -12.09 31.59 -23.85
C HIS A 24 -12.78 30.90 -22.66
N ASN A 25 -13.90 30.25 -22.95
CA ASN A 25 -14.75 29.64 -21.93
C ASN A 25 -14.26 28.21 -21.64
N VAL A 26 -13.45 28.06 -20.59
CA VAL A 26 -12.90 26.77 -20.13
C VAL A 26 -13.99 25.71 -19.85
N TYR A 27 -15.21 26.12 -19.49
CA TYR A 27 -16.34 25.18 -19.40
C TYR A 27 -16.71 24.60 -20.78
N LYS A 28 -16.65 25.42 -21.83
CA LYS A 28 -16.89 24.96 -23.21
C LYS A 28 -15.76 24.06 -23.70
N ASP A 29 -14.50 24.33 -23.35
CA ASP A 29 -13.40 23.42 -23.71
C ASP A 29 -13.53 22.07 -22.97
N TYR A 30 -13.97 22.09 -21.71
CA TYR A 30 -14.37 20.89 -20.96
C TYR A 30 -15.57 20.17 -21.61
N GLU A 31 -16.59 20.91 -22.05
CA GLU A 31 -17.78 20.38 -22.72
C GLU A 31 -17.45 19.80 -24.10
N ASP A 32 -16.67 20.49 -24.94
CA ASP A 32 -16.21 20.02 -26.25
C ASP A 32 -15.33 18.75 -26.11
N VAL A 33 -14.58 18.59 -25.01
CA VAL A 33 -13.82 17.36 -24.69
C VAL A 33 -14.71 16.21 -24.16
N ASN A 34 -15.75 16.49 -23.38
CA ASN A 34 -16.59 15.46 -22.73
C ASN A 34 -17.91 15.14 -23.45
N SER A 35 -18.33 15.96 -24.43
CA SER A 35 -19.53 15.76 -25.26
C SER A 35 -19.27 14.95 -26.54
N GLY A 36 -17.99 14.66 -26.84
CA GLY A 36 -17.62 13.74 -27.91
C GLY A 36 -18.23 12.36 -27.71
N ARG A 37 -18.56 11.67 -28.82
CA ARG A 37 -19.06 10.28 -28.76
C ARG A 37 -17.95 9.37 -28.23
N ALA A 38 -18.04 8.99 -26.95
CA ALA A 38 -17.18 7.98 -26.37
C ALA A 38 -17.25 6.67 -27.18
N TYR A 39 -16.10 6.16 -27.59
CA TYR A 39 -15.99 4.90 -28.32
C TYR A 39 -15.79 3.76 -27.31
N ASP A 40 -16.81 2.94 -27.12
CA ASP A 40 -16.74 1.76 -26.26
C ASP A 40 -15.99 0.62 -26.98
N GLU A 41 -14.73 0.38 -26.57
CA GLU A 41 -13.84 -0.60 -27.18
C GLU A 41 -14.37 -2.05 -27.01
N ASP A 42 -15.02 -2.36 -25.89
CA ASP A 42 -15.59 -3.68 -25.60
C ASP A 42 -16.86 -3.93 -26.43
N LEU A 43 -17.76 -2.95 -26.51
CA LEU A 43 -18.94 -3.01 -27.37
C LEU A 43 -18.55 -3.16 -28.85
N ALA A 44 -17.53 -2.42 -29.31
CA ALA A 44 -17.02 -2.51 -30.68
C ALA A 44 -16.45 -3.90 -31.00
N ILE A 45 -15.66 -4.48 -30.10
CA ILE A 45 -15.05 -5.80 -30.30
C ILE A 45 -16.10 -6.92 -30.15
N ARG A 46 -17.05 -6.82 -29.22
CA ARG A 46 -18.21 -7.74 -29.16
C ARG A 46 -19.00 -7.74 -30.46
N LYS A 47 -19.21 -6.55 -31.06
CA LYS A 47 -19.89 -6.44 -32.36
C LYS A 47 -19.09 -7.15 -33.45
N ALA A 48 -17.81 -6.81 -33.63
CA ALA A 48 -16.97 -7.40 -34.66
C ALA A 48 -16.85 -8.93 -34.53
N LEU A 49 -16.67 -9.44 -33.31
CA LEU A 49 -16.60 -10.89 -33.06
C LEU A 49 -17.93 -11.60 -33.34
N ARG A 50 -19.09 -10.98 -33.07
CA ARG A 50 -20.41 -11.54 -33.41
C ARG A 50 -20.77 -11.43 -34.90
N GLU A 51 -20.21 -10.45 -35.60
CA GLU A 51 -20.34 -10.35 -37.06
C GLU A 51 -19.43 -11.36 -37.78
N HIS A 52 -18.30 -11.75 -37.18
CA HIS A 52 -17.38 -12.74 -37.73
C HIS A 52 -17.73 -14.20 -37.36
N TYR A 53 -18.16 -14.45 -36.12
CA TYR A 53 -18.49 -15.77 -35.57
C TYR A 53 -19.97 -15.80 -35.13
N SER A 54 -20.87 -15.73 -36.12
CA SER A 54 -22.33 -15.58 -35.94
C SER A 54 -23.00 -16.74 -35.19
N GLU A 55 -22.37 -17.90 -35.23
CA GLU A 55 -22.83 -19.21 -34.77
C GLU A 55 -22.25 -19.63 -33.42
N LEU A 56 -21.31 -18.85 -32.86
CA LEU A 56 -20.68 -19.11 -31.57
C LEU A 56 -21.28 -18.25 -30.45
N ASN A 57 -21.38 -18.82 -29.25
CA ASN A 57 -21.61 -18.05 -28.03
C ASN A 57 -20.36 -17.19 -27.73
N LEU A 58 -20.57 -15.93 -27.35
CA LEU A 58 -19.50 -15.01 -26.95
C LEU A 58 -19.63 -14.66 -25.46
N THR A 59 -18.74 -15.25 -24.65
CA THR A 59 -18.53 -14.89 -23.24
C THR A 59 -17.33 -13.96 -23.11
N VAL A 60 -17.36 -13.00 -22.19
CA VAL A 60 -16.24 -12.07 -21.96
C VAL A 60 -15.91 -11.99 -20.47
N THR A 61 -14.62 -12.06 -20.15
CA THR A 61 -14.08 -11.97 -18.79
C THR A 61 -12.85 -11.07 -18.74
N VAL A 62 -12.34 -10.78 -17.54
CA VAL A 62 -11.14 -9.98 -17.31
C VAL A 62 -10.03 -10.87 -16.76
N ALA A 63 -8.85 -10.80 -17.35
CA ALA A 63 -7.68 -11.64 -17.04
C ALA A 63 -7.26 -11.58 -15.56
N ALA A 64 -7.55 -10.47 -14.87
CA ALA A 64 -7.31 -10.32 -13.43
C ALA A 64 -8.10 -11.32 -12.59
N ASN A 65 -9.34 -11.66 -13.01
CA ASN A 65 -10.22 -12.59 -12.30
C ASN A 65 -10.16 -14.02 -12.88
N VAL A 66 -9.92 -14.14 -14.19
CA VAL A 66 -9.90 -15.43 -14.90
C VAL A 66 -8.64 -15.49 -15.77
N PRO A 67 -7.46 -15.78 -15.21
CA PRO A 67 -6.19 -15.72 -15.96
C PRO A 67 -5.97 -16.94 -16.89
N LEU A 68 -6.79 -17.06 -17.96
CA LEU A 68 -6.77 -18.16 -18.95
C LEU A 68 -5.36 -18.55 -19.42
N LEU A 69 -4.54 -17.59 -19.84
CA LEU A 69 -3.19 -17.85 -20.34
C LEU A 69 -2.23 -18.34 -19.24
N ALA A 70 -2.42 -17.94 -17.97
CA ALA A 70 -1.61 -18.43 -16.87
C ALA A 70 -2.04 -19.85 -16.46
N PHE A 71 -3.34 -20.15 -16.49
CA PHE A 71 -3.87 -21.50 -16.27
C PHE A 71 -3.29 -22.50 -17.29
N ALA A 72 -3.24 -22.11 -18.57
CA ALA A 72 -2.57 -22.87 -19.62
C ALA A 72 -1.06 -22.98 -19.40
N ALA A 73 -0.38 -21.88 -19.03
CA ALA A 73 1.07 -21.89 -18.76
C ALA A 73 1.48 -22.78 -17.56
N ASN A 74 0.56 -23.05 -16.62
CA ASN A 74 0.75 -24.00 -15.53
C ASN A 74 0.35 -25.45 -15.89
N GLY A 75 0.01 -25.72 -17.15
CA GLY A 75 -0.25 -27.07 -17.66
C GLY A 75 -1.69 -27.59 -17.46
N HIS A 76 -2.60 -26.76 -16.95
CA HIS A 76 -4.01 -27.15 -16.76
C HIS A 76 -4.84 -27.05 -18.06
N ALA A 77 -4.33 -26.34 -19.06
CA ALA A 77 -4.92 -26.16 -20.38
C ALA A 77 -3.82 -25.93 -21.43
N SER A 78 -4.19 -25.83 -22.71
CA SER A 78 -3.29 -25.48 -23.82
C SER A 78 -3.77 -24.20 -24.50
N ALA A 79 -2.89 -23.24 -24.72
CA ALA A 79 -3.18 -22.00 -25.45
C ALA A 79 -2.18 -21.82 -26.61
N LYS A 80 -2.47 -22.36 -27.80
CA LYS A 80 -1.65 -22.11 -29.00
C LYS A 80 -1.97 -20.70 -29.49
N LEU A 81 -0.98 -19.81 -29.50
CA LEU A 81 -1.09 -18.51 -30.15
C LEU A 81 -1.38 -18.73 -31.65
N ASP A 82 -2.41 -18.07 -32.16
CA ASP A 82 -2.64 -17.99 -33.60
C ASP A 82 -1.74 -16.91 -34.20
N ILE A 83 -0.98 -17.29 -35.24
CA ILE A 83 -0.04 -16.42 -35.97
C ILE A 83 -0.31 -16.44 -37.47
N GLU A 84 -1.37 -17.13 -37.90
CA GLU A 84 -1.63 -17.53 -39.29
C GLU A 84 -2.90 -16.84 -39.81
N ASP A 85 -3.97 -16.83 -39.01
CA ASP A 85 -5.28 -16.27 -39.41
C ASP A 85 -5.54 -14.83 -38.92
N GLU A 86 -4.71 -14.28 -38.02
CA GLU A 86 -5.04 -13.07 -37.26
C GLU A 86 -3.81 -12.19 -36.93
N CYS A 87 -4.04 -10.87 -36.81
CA CYS A 87 -3.01 -9.91 -36.47
C CYS A 87 -2.65 -9.96 -34.96
N ILE A 88 -1.36 -9.79 -34.63
CA ILE A 88 -0.89 -9.75 -33.23
C ILE A 88 -0.24 -8.41 -32.91
N ARG A 89 -0.85 -7.66 -32.00
CA ARG A 89 -0.25 -6.45 -31.41
C ARG A 89 0.59 -6.87 -30.19
N ARG A 90 1.90 -7.03 -30.41
CA ARG A 90 2.89 -7.40 -29.39
C ARG A 90 3.94 -6.32 -29.18
N PHE A 91 4.43 -6.21 -27.95
CA PHE A 91 5.63 -5.46 -27.59
C PHE A 91 6.68 -6.41 -27.01
N ARG A 92 7.96 -6.04 -27.11
CA ARG A 92 9.07 -6.78 -26.49
C ARG A 92 9.81 -5.88 -25.52
N SER A 93 10.25 -6.47 -24.42
CA SER A 93 11.03 -5.81 -23.38
C SER A 93 12.29 -6.62 -23.08
N TYR A 94 13.39 -5.94 -22.76
CA TYR A 94 14.50 -6.58 -22.06
C TYR A 94 14.14 -6.62 -20.57
N VAL A 95 14.14 -7.83 -20.00
CA VAL A 95 13.84 -8.09 -18.59
C VAL A 95 15.15 -8.49 -17.92
N PRO A 96 15.78 -7.61 -17.12
CA PRO A 96 16.99 -7.95 -16.38
C PRO A 96 16.74 -9.15 -15.46
N GLY A 97 17.69 -10.07 -15.41
CA GLY A 97 17.67 -11.19 -14.48
C GLY A 97 18.06 -10.75 -13.07
N ASP A 98 17.59 -11.49 -12.06
CA ASP A 98 18.15 -11.35 -10.71
C ASP A 98 19.55 -12.00 -10.65
N LYS A 99 20.55 -11.16 -10.95
CA LYS A 99 21.98 -11.52 -10.94
C LYS A 99 22.48 -11.97 -9.57
N ARG A 100 21.75 -11.70 -8.47
CA ARG A 100 22.06 -12.20 -7.12
C ARG A 100 21.54 -13.63 -6.88
N ARG A 101 20.54 -14.07 -7.65
CA ARG A 101 19.97 -15.42 -7.62
C ARG A 101 20.41 -16.29 -8.81
N GLY A 102 21.37 -15.82 -9.61
CA GLY A 102 21.82 -16.51 -10.83
C GLY A 102 20.76 -16.58 -11.94
N VAL A 103 19.69 -15.78 -11.85
CA VAL A 103 18.64 -15.74 -12.88
C VAL A 103 19.18 -14.95 -14.07
N PRO A 104 19.21 -15.51 -15.29
CA PRO A 104 19.74 -14.81 -16.46
C PRO A 104 18.79 -13.71 -16.96
N ASP A 105 19.36 -12.75 -17.69
CA ASP A 105 18.60 -11.75 -18.44
C ASP A 105 17.74 -12.43 -19.52
N ARG A 106 16.53 -11.94 -19.78
CA ARG A 106 15.60 -12.54 -20.76
C ARG A 106 14.85 -11.49 -21.58
N LEU A 107 14.40 -11.87 -22.77
CA LEU A 107 13.44 -11.08 -23.54
C LEU A 107 12.01 -11.41 -23.08
N GLY A 108 11.27 -10.41 -22.63
CA GLY A 108 9.84 -10.48 -22.39
C GLY A 108 9.05 -10.23 -23.67
N GLU A 109 7.87 -10.85 -23.77
CA GLU A 109 6.84 -10.53 -24.77
C GLU A 109 5.56 -10.16 -24.04
N GLY A 110 5.06 -8.95 -24.30
CA GLY A 110 3.71 -8.55 -23.92
C GLY A 110 2.81 -8.47 -25.15
N ARG A 111 1.53 -8.75 -24.98
CA ARG A 111 0.53 -8.74 -26.07
C ARG A 111 -0.65 -7.88 -25.63
N THR A 112 -1.01 -6.93 -26.48
CA THR A 112 -2.15 -6.03 -26.28
C THR A 112 -3.32 -6.37 -27.20
N PHE A 113 -3.10 -7.17 -28.24
CA PHE A 113 -4.12 -7.88 -29.01
C PHE A 113 -3.53 -9.20 -29.54
N ALA A 114 -4.22 -10.33 -29.33
CA ALA A 114 -3.84 -11.64 -29.84
C ALA A 114 -5.01 -12.63 -29.81
N LYS A 115 -5.07 -13.53 -30.80
CA LYS A 115 -5.97 -14.70 -30.87
C LYS A 115 -5.24 -15.98 -30.44
N TYR A 116 -5.96 -16.90 -29.81
CA TYR A 116 -5.48 -18.18 -29.33
C TYR A 116 -6.48 -19.28 -29.64
N ASN A 117 -5.93 -20.42 -30.06
CA ASN A 117 -6.64 -21.68 -30.13
C ASN A 117 -6.46 -22.36 -28.77
N PHE A 118 -7.47 -22.19 -27.92
CA PHE A 118 -7.46 -22.60 -26.51
C PHE A 118 -8.15 -23.96 -26.33
N ARG A 119 -7.56 -24.86 -25.55
CA ARG A 119 -8.08 -26.21 -25.31
C ARG A 119 -8.00 -26.56 -23.83
N TRP A 120 -9.10 -27.05 -23.27
CA TRP A 120 -9.19 -27.55 -21.91
C TRP A 120 -9.86 -28.93 -21.92
N GLY A 121 -9.11 -29.96 -21.49
CA GLY A 121 -9.54 -31.35 -21.64
C GLY A 121 -9.79 -31.73 -23.11
N ASN A 122 -11.04 -32.01 -23.46
CA ASN A 122 -11.50 -32.27 -24.83
C ASN A 122 -12.17 -31.06 -25.49
N GLU A 123 -12.43 -29.99 -24.75
CA GLU A 123 -13.14 -28.81 -25.23
C GLU A 123 -12.19 -27.80 -25.87
N TYR A 124 -12.67 -27.17 -26.95
CA TYR A 124 -11.95 -26.21 -27.78
C TYR A 124 -12.65 -24.86 -27.74
N PHE A 125 -11.89 -23.77 -27.70
CA PHE A 125 -12.39 -22.40 -27.61
C PHE A 125 -11.51 -21.48 -28.47
N ILE A 126 -12.12 -20.52 -29.17
CA ILE A 126 -11.37 -19.40 -29.75
C ILE A 126 -11.28 -18.30 -28.68
N LEU A 127 -10.06 -17.89 -28.33
CA LEU A 127 -9.80 -16.91 -27.28
C LEU A 127 -9.09 -15.69 -27.85
N TYR A 128 -9.72 -14.52 -27.80
CA TYR A 128 -9.05 -13.24 -28.04
C TYR A 128 -8.69 -12.57 -26.71
N THR A 129 -7.46 -12.05 -26.59
CA THR A 129 -7.03 -11.24 -25.44
C THR A 129 -6.72 -9.82 -25.89
N VAL A 130 -7.35 -8.81 -25.27
CA VAL A 130 -7.24 -7.40 -25.65
C VAL A 130 -6.95 -6.54 -24.43
N ALA A 131 -5.90 -5.71 -24.48
CA ALA A 131 -5.58 -4.77 -23.41
C ALA A 131 -6.32 -3.45 -23.61
N MET A 132 -7.14 -3.08 -22.63
CA MET A 132 -7.96 -1.87 -22.58
C MET A 132 -7.66 -1.15 -21.26
N GLY A 133 -7.09 0.06 -21.34
CA GLY A 133 -6.60 0.78 -20.17
C GLY A 133 -5.63 -0.06 -19.32
N TYR A 134 -6.00 -0.29 -18.05
CA TYR A 134 -5.21 -1.07 -17.07
C TYR A 134 -5.67 -2.54 -16.94
N SER A 135 -6.41 -3.08 -17.89
CA SER A 135 -6.94 -4.45 -17.83
C SER A 135 -6.81 -5.18 -19.16
N THR A 136 -6.77 -6.51 -19.10
CA THR A 136 -6.85 -7.37 -20.29
C THR A 136 -8.21 -8.07 -20.30
N TYR A 137 -9.06 -7.70 -21.25
CA TYR A 137 -10.31 -8.39 -21.53
C TYR A 137 -10.02 -9.66 -22.35
N GLN A 138 -10.82 -10.68 -22.11
CA GLN A 138 -10.68 -12.00 -22.69
C GLN A 138 -12.03 -12.44 -23.25
N TYR A 139 -12.09 -12.57 -24.57
CA TYR A 139 -13.29 -12.90 -25.32
C TYR A 139 -13.20 -14.39 -25.68
N ILE A 140 -14.09 -15.18 -25.12
CA ILE A 140 -14.16 -16.64 -25.24
C ILE A 140 -15.32 -16.96 -26.18
N LEU A 141 -15.02 -17.64 -27.28
CA LEU A 141 -15.98 -18.07 -28.30
C LEU A 141 -16.10 -19.59 -28.28
N LYS A 142 -17.33 -20.08 -28.18
CA LYS A 142 -17.67 -21.51 -28.08
C LYS A 142 -19.00 -21.82 -28.75
N GLU A 143 -19.08 -22.91 -29.51
CA GLU A 143 -20.34 -23.42 -30.06
C GLU A 143 -21.37 -23.75 -28.95
N PRO A 144 -22.64 -23.30 -29.06
CA PRO A 144 -23.65 -23.52 -28.02
C PRO A 144 -23.95 -24.99 -27.72
N GLY A 145 -24.12 -25.32 -26.45
CA GLY A 145 -24.53 -26.62 -25.97
C GLY A 145 -26.01 -26.96 -26.21
N LYS A 146 -26.43 -28.15 -25.78
CA LYS A 146 -27.79 -28.67 -26.01
C LYS A 146 -28.84 -27.85 -25.26
N GLY A 147 -29.57 -27.00 -25.99
CA GLY A 147 -30.60 -26.10 -25.45
C GLY A 147 -30.11 -24.69 -25.16
N GLU A 148 -28.84 -24.39 -25.47
CA GLU A 148 -28.25 -23.06 -25.40
C GLU A 148 -28.40 -22.31 -26.74
N THR A 149 -28.02 -21.04 -26.77
CA THR A 149 -27.99 -20.20 -27.97
C THR A 149 -26.74 -19.32 -27.99
N VAL A 150 -26.48 -18.65 -29.12
CA VAL A 150 -25.39 -17.66 -29.24
C VAL A 150 -25.59 -16.41 -28.34
N LEU A 151 -26.75 -16.28 -27.69
CA LEU A 151 -27.11 -15.17 -26.79
C LEU A 151 -27.37 -15.60 -25.33
N SER A 152 -27.32 -16.89 -24.99
CA SER A 152 -27.43 -17.37 -23.59
C SER A 152 -26.06 -17.35 -22.88
N THR A 153 -25.97 -17.89 -21.67
CA THR A 153 -24.69 -18.41 -21.17
C THR A 153 -24.32 -19.69 -21.91
N ASN A 154 -23.09 -20.18 -21.69
CA ASN A 154 -22.60 -21.45 -22.23
C ASN A 154 -21.98 -22.28 -21.10
N SER A 155 -22.64 -23.37 -20.71
CA SER A 155 -22.30 -24.17 -19.53
C SER A 155 -20.85 -24.67 -19.52
N THR A 156 -20.32 -25.06 -20.68
CA THR A 156 -18.92 -25.47 -20.86
C THR A 156 -17.93 -24.32 -20.57
N THR A 157 -18.26 -23.11 -21.00
CA THR A 157 -17.45 -21.91 -20.71
C THR A 157 -17.62 -21.45 -19.26
N ASP A 158 -18.83 -21.55 -18.69
CA ASP A 158 -19.09 -21.26 -17.27
C ASP A 158 -18.29 -22.23 -16.36
N GLU A 159 -18.18 -23.51 -16.71
CA GLU A 159 -17.37 -24.50 -15.99
C GLU A 159 -15.86 -24.20 -16.08
N LEU A 160 -15.37 -23.85 -17.27
CA LEU A 160 -13.98 -23.39 -17.48
C LEU A 160 -13.67 -22.14 -16.63
N VAL A 161 -14.54 -21.14 -16.67
CA VAL A 161 -14.43 -19.88 -15.91
C VAL A 161 -14.47 -20.15 -14.40
N SER A 162 -15.38 -21.01 -13.92
CA SER A 162 -15.46 -21.39 -12.50
C SER A 162 -14.22 -22.16 -12.04
N THR A 163 -13.72 -23.07 -12.86
CA THR A 163 -12.51 -23.86 -12.56
C THR A 163 -11.27 -22.97 -12.48
N ILE A 164 -11.11 -22.01 -13.40
CA ILE A 164 -10.01 -21.05 -13.38
C ILE A 164 -10.13 -20.09 -12.22
N GLY A 165 -11.34 -19.62 -11.89
CA GLY A 165 -11.59 -18.78 -10.72
C GLY A 165 -11.15 -19.47 -9.42
N LYS A 166 -11.54 -20.73 -9.22
CA LYS A 166 -11.11 -21.58 -8.08
C LYS A 166 -9.62 -21.94 -8.11
N TRP A 167 -8.98 -21.95 -9.27
CA TRP A 167 -7.54 -22.19 -9.37
C TRP A 167 -6.70 -20.94 -9.05
N ALA A 168 -7.13 -19.78 -9.56
CA ALA A 168 -6.47 -18.50 -9.31
C ALA A 168 -6.73 -18.01 -7.88
N PHE A 169 -7.93 -18.25 -7.36
CA PHE A 169 -8.37 -17.94 -6.00
C PHE A 169 -8.88 -19.22 -5.33
N PRO A 170 -7.98 -20.12 -4.91
CA PRO A 170 -8.39 -21.32 -4.18
C PRO A 170 -9.09 -20.92 -2.87
N ASP A 171 -10.11 -21.70 -2.51
CA ASP A 171 -10.89 -21.61 -1.24
C ASP A 171 -10.06 -21.97 0.02
N ASP A 172 -8.75 -21.77 -0.08
CA ASP A 172 -7.78 -21.83 0.99
C ASP A 172 -7.83 -20.47 1.70
N ASP A 173 -8.73 -20.31 2.70
CA ASP A 173 -8.92 -19.11 3.54
C ASP A 173 -7.69 -18.74 4.42
N LYS A 174 -6.53 -19.27 4.03
CA LYS A 174 -5.20 -19.11 4.61
C LYS A 174 -4.54 -17.81 4.17
N TYR A 175 -5.18 -16.70 4.49
CA TYR A 175 -4.67 -15.34 4.26
C TYR A 175 -5.15 -14.39 5.37
N ILE A 176 -4.35 -13.37 5.67
CA ILE A 176 -4.78 -12.23 6.47
C ILE A 176 -5.11 -11.07 5.54
N TYR A 177 -6.25 -10.41 5.75
CA TYR A 177 -6.52 -9.12 5.13
C TYR A 177 -5.64 -8.06 5.82
N VAL A 178 -4.81 -7.38 5.03
CA VAL A 178 -3.93 -6.30 5.48
C VAL A 178 -4.42 -4.99 4.89
N TYR A 179 -4.55 -3.95 5.72
CA TYR A 179 -4.82 -2.58 5.25
C TYR A 179 -3.55 -1.72 5.32
N ASP A 180 -3.09 -1.26 4.16
CA ASP A 180 -1.96 -0.34 4.01
C ASP A 180 -2.29 0.66 2.88
N GLY A 181 -3.26 1.55 3.15
CA GLY A 181 -3.89 2.42 2.16
C GLY A 181 -4.99 1.75 1.31
N TYR A 182 -4.97 0.43 1.18
CA TYR A 182 -6.05 -0.40 0.63
C TYR A 182 -6.02 -1.81 1.27
N TRP A 183 -7.11 -2.57 1.13
CA TRP A 183 -7.21 -3.95 1.61
C TRP A 183 -6.57 -4.94 0.62
N ALA A 184 -5.64 -5.78 1.09
CA ALA A 184 -5.01 -6.86 0.32
C ALA A 184 -4.96 -8.18 1.10
N LYS A 185 -5.10 -9.33 0.41
CA LYS A 185 -4.92 -10.66 1.02
C LYS A 185 -3.42 -11.01 1.13
N SER A 186 -2.95 -11.37 2.32
CA SER A 186 -1.55 -11.72 2.59
C SER A 186 -1.41 -13.17 3.10
N LYS A 187 -1.07 -14.08 2.19
CA LYS A 187 -0.67 -15.46 2.52
C LYS A 187 0.69 -15.51 3.22
N ALA A 188 1.59 -14.57 2.92
CA ALA A 188 2.87 -14.45 3.60
C ALA A 188 2.71 -14.14 5.11
N LEU A 189 1.77 -13.26 5.48
CA LEU A 189 1.49 -12.98 6.89
C LEU A 189 0.77 -14.15 7.57
N TYR A 190 -0.17 -14.82 6.89
CA TYR A 190 -0.78 -16.06 7.40
C TYR A 190 0.27 -17.12 7.75
N ASN A 191 1.21 -17.40 6.84
CA ASN A 191 2.29 -18.39 7.05
C ASN A 191 3.21 -18.05 8.24
N GLU A 192 3.27 -16.78 8.67
CA GLU A 192 4.04 -16.34 9.84
C GLU A 192 3.21 -16.33 11.14
N ILE A 193 1.88 -16.38 11.04
CA ILE A 193 0.96 -16.52 12.17
C ILE A 193 0.74 -17.99 12.51
N GLU A 194 0.65 -18.86 11.49
CA GLU A 194 0.55 -20.33 11.64
C GLU A 194 1.72 -20.95 12.46
N LYS A 195 2.85 -20.22 12.57
CA LYS A 195 4.02 -20.59 13.39
C LYS A 195 4.02 -19.99 14.80
N ALA A 196 3.15 -19.03 15.10
CA ALA A 196 3.22 -18.21 16.32
C ALA A 196 2.40 -18.83 17.45
N SER A 197 2.86 -19.92 18.07
CA SER A 197 2.16 -20.50 19.23
C SER A 197 2.39 -19.70 20.51
N TRP A 198 1.38 -19.62 21.39
CA TRP A 198 1.55 -19.13 22.77
C TRP A 198 2.59 -19.92 23.59
N LYS A 199 2.94 -21.13 23.16
CA LYS A 199 4.03 -21.95 23.71
C LYS A 199 5.41 -21.34 23.47
N ASP A 200 5.57 -20.61 22.36
CA ASP A 200 6.83 -20.02 21.90
C ASP A 200 6.95 -18.53 22.26
N VAL A 201 5.89 -17.94 22.83
CA VAL A 201 5.89 -16.60 23.41
C VAL A 201 6.36 -16.66 24.86
N ILE A 202 7.47 -15.99 25.17
CA ILE A 202 7.91 -15.75 26.54
C ILE A 202 7.19 -14.50 27.05
N LEU A 203 6.33 -14.72 28.06
CA LEU A 203 5.46 -13.74 28.72
C LEU A 203 4.89 -14.42 29.96
N ILE A 204 4.61 -13.65 31.03
CA ILE A 204 3.83 -14.09 32.21
C ILE A 204 2.61 -14.94 31.80
N GLU A 205 2.59 -16.21 32.19
CA GLU A 205 1.60 -17.21 31.73
C GLU A 205 0.15 -16.82 32.07
N GLY A 206 -0.05 -16.18 33.22
CA GLY A 206 -1.35 -15.61 33.61
C GLY A 206 -1.89 -14.57 32.63
N MET A 207 -1.01 -13.82 31.95
CA MET A 207 -1.41 -12.86 30.92
C MET A 207 -1.83 -13.56 29.63
N LYS A 208 -1.06 -14.55 29.15
CA LYS A 208 -1.41 -15.36 27.96
C LYS A 208 -2.79 -15.99 28.12
N LYS A 209 -3.02 -16.63 29.28
CA LYS A 209 -4.29 -17.27 29.63
C LYS A 209 -5.43 -16.26 29.68
N THR A 210 -5.22 -15.11 30.35
CA THR A 210 -6.23 -14.04 30.44
C THR A 210 -6.62 -13.48 29.07
N LEU A 211 -5.64 -13.26 28.17
CA LEU A 211 -5.88 -12.75 26.82
C LEU A 211 -6.65 -13.76 25.96
N THR A 212 -6.19 -15.02 25.96
CA THR A 212 -6.80 -16.11 25.18
C THR A 212 -8.22 -16.42 25.66
N GLU A 213 -8.44 -16.52 26.97
CA GLU A 213 -9.78 -16.73 27.53
C GLU A 213 -10.71 -15.55 27.24
N LEU A 214 -10.26 -14.30 27.36
CA LEU A 214 -11.06 -13.11 27.06
C LEU A 214 -11.53 -13.09 25.60
N MET A 215 -10.62 -13.44 24.68
CA MET A 215 -10.91 -13.47 23.24
C MET A 215 -11.91 -14.59 22.90
N HIS A 216 -11.66 -15.83 23.32
CA HIS A 216 -12.59 -16.93 23.03
C HIS A 216 -13.94 -16.70 23.69
N LYS A 217 -14.00 -16.38 24.99
CA LYS A 217 -15.26 -16.09 25.69
C LYS A 217 -16.06 -14.96 25.04
N PHE A 218 -15.42 -13.95 24.45
CA PHE A 218 -16.13 -12.92 23.69
C PHE A 218 -16.84 -13.49 22.45
N PHE A 219 -16.14 -14.29 21.65
CA PHE A 219 -16.71 -14.90 20.44
C PHE A 219 -17.70 -16.04 20.75
N ASP A 220 -17.54 -16.74 21.88
CA ASP A 220 -18.45 -17.79 22.36
C ASP A 220 -19.76 -17.22 22.94
N SER A 221 -19.80 -15.95 23.35
CA SER A 221 -20.95 -15.37 24.10
C SER A 221 -21.89 -14.50 23.26
N GLY A 222 -21.81 -14.51 21.93
CA GLY A 222 -22.54 -13.56 21.07
C GLY A 222 -24.05 -13.47 21.33
N ASP A 223 -24.73 -14.61 21.46
CA ASP A 223 -26.16 -14.63 21.80
C ASP A 223 -26.45 -14.09 23.21
N VAL A 224 -25.55 -14.27 24.18
CA VAL A 224 -25.71 -13.74 25.55
C VAL A 224 -25.66 -12.20 25.57
N TYR A 225 -24.81 -11.59 24.75
CA TYR A 225 -24.78 -10.12 24.59
C TYR A 225 -26.09 -9.60 24.00
N LYS A 226 -26.59 -10.29 22.97
CA LYS A 226 -27.83 -9.98 22.25
C LYS A 226 -29.07 -10.12 23.15
N ASP A 227 -29.19 -11.21 23.89
CA ASP A 227 -30.30 -11.46 24.83
C ASP A 227 -30.32 -10.46 26.00
N LEU A 228 -29.14 -9.98 26.42
CA LEU A 228 -29.01 -8.91 27.43
C LEU A 228 -29.16 -7.50 26.85
N GLY A 229 -29.28 -7.34 25.54
CA GLY A 229 -29.39 -6.04 24.87
C GLY A 229 -28.16 -5.13 25.01
N VAL A 230 -26.96 -5.71 25.20
CA VAL A 230 -25.70 -4.96 25.41
C VAL A 230 -24.77 -5.07 24.19
N PRO A 231 -24.06 -3.99 23.79
CA PRO A 231 -23.24 -4.00 22.58
C PRO A 231 -22.16 -5.09 22.58
N TRP A 232 -22.16 -5.96 21.55
CA TRP A 232 -21.23 -7.06 21.41
C TRP A 232 -19.90 -6.60 20.80
N LYS A 233 -19.26 -5.60 21.42
CA LYS A 233 -17.94 -5.09 21.03
C LYS A 233 -16.95 -5.13 22.20
N ARG A 234 -15.66 -5.29 21.89
CA ARG A 234 -14.59 -5.29 22.90
C ARG A 234 -13.34 -4.61 22.35
N GLY A 235 -12.63 -3.83 23.16
CA GLY A 235 -11.33 -3.29 22.80
C GLY A 235 -10.27 -3.53 23.88
N VAL A 236 -9.05 -3.90 23.48
CA VAL A 236 -7.88 -4.03 24.35
C VAL A 236 -6.66 -3.29 23.79
N ILE A 237 -5.89 -2.62 24.66
CA ILE A 237 -4.61 -1.98 24.30
C ILE A 237 -3.43 -2.77 24.88
N PHE A 238 -2.44 -3.08 24.06
CA PHE A 238 -1.13 -3.60 24.45
C PHE A 238 -0.13 -2.43 24.48
N HIS A 239 0.46 -2.14 25.63
CA HIS A 239 1.35 -0.98 25.80
C HIS A 239 2.61 -1.33 26.59
N GLY A 240 3.60 -0.43 26.58
CA GLY A 240 4.90 -0.62 27.22
C GLY A 240 6.05 -0.54 26.23
N PRO A 241 7.32 -0.61 26.68
CA PRO A 241 8.50 -0.39 25.84
C PRO A 241 8.59 -1.29 24.60
N ALA A 242 9.29 -0.79 23.58
CA ALA A 242 9.51 -1.49 22.32
C ALA A 242 10.31 -2.80 22.52
N GLY A 243 10.05 -3.79 21.67
CA GLY A 243 10.73 -5.10 21.73
C GLY A 243 10.13 -6.14 22.68
N ASN A 244 9.26 -5.75 23.63
CA ASN A 244 8.73 -6.66 24.66
C ASN A 244 7.47 -7.42 24.22
N GLY A 245 7.52 -8.13 23.09
CA GLY A 245 6.54 -9.18 22.79
C GLY A 245 5.11 -8.77 22.38
N LYS A 246 4.77 -7.47 22.29
CA LYS A 246 3.43 -7.01 21.85
C LYS A 246 2.98 -7.65 20.53
N THR A 247 3.77 -7.50 19.45
CA THR A 247 3.46 -7.99 18.10
C THR A 247 3.39 -9.51 18.00
N ILE A 248 4.25 -10.26 18.71
CA ILE A 248 4.19 -11.74 18.70
C ILE A 248 2.98 -12.26 19.49
N SER A 249 2.56 -11.55 20.55
CA SER A 249 1.32 -11.85 21.29
C SER A 249 0.07 -11.60 20.44
N ILE A 250 0.08 -10.56 19.59
CA ILE A 250 -0.96 -10.33 18.58
C ILE A 250 -1.03 -11.52 17.60
N LYS A 251 0.11 -11.94 17.04
CA LYS A 251 0.16 -13.14 16.17
C LYS A 251 -0.35 -14.40 16.88
N ALA A 252 -0.01 -14.58 18.16
CA ALA A 252 -0.46 -15.73 18.94
C ALA A 252 -1.98 -15.73 19.21
N LEU A 253 -2.61 -14.56 19.36
CA LEU A 253 -4.08 -14.45 19.38
C LEU A 253 -4.71 -14.83 18.03
N MET A 254 -4.19 -14.30 16.91
CA MET A 254 -4.68 -14.63 15.56
C MET A 254 -4.55 -16.15 15.29
N HIS A 255 -3.43 -16.76 15.67
CA HIS A 255 -3.21 -18.20 15.57
C HIS A 255 -4.16 -19.01 16.48
N SER A 256 -4.46 -18.53 17.69
CA SER A 256 -5.42 -19.17 18.58
C SER A 256 -6.85 -19.13 18.01
N LEU A 257 -7.19 -18.13 17.17
CA LEU A 257 -8.43 -18.15 16.39
C LEU A 257 -8.39 -19.16 15.24
N PHE A 258 -7.25 -19.31 14.54
CA PHE A 258 -7.11 -20.33 13.48
C PHE A 258 -7.27 -21.76 14.01
N GLN A 259 -6.87 -22.03 15.26
CA GLN A 259 -7.01 -23.34 15.90
C GLN A 259 -8.40 -23.58 16.52
N ARG A 260 -9.28 -22.57 16.53
CA ARG A 260 -10.62 -22.65 17.13
C ARG A 260 -11.49 -23.66 16.39
N GLN A 261 -12.17 -24.51 17.14
CA GLN A 261 -13.17 -25.42 16.60
C GLN A 261 -14.52 -24.68 16.49
N GLY A 262 -15.17 -24.75 15.32
CA GLY A 262 -16.43 -24.04 15.04
C GLY A 262 -16.30 -23.05 13.87
N PHE A 263 -17.04 -21.95 13.93
CA PHE A 263 -16.99 -20.89 12.91
C PHE A 263 -15.62 -20.19 12.88
N ALA A 264 -15.05 -20.02 11.70
CA ALA A 264 -13.76 -19.37 11.49
C ALA A 264 -13.90 -17.85 11.69
N ILE A 265 -13.17 -17.29 12.65
CA ILE A 265 -13.17 -15.85 12.95
C ILE A 265 -12.05 -15.19 12.12
N PRO A 266 -12.35 -14.41 11.07
CA PRO A 266 -11.32 -13.75 10.29
C PRO A 266 -10.57 -12.70 11.12
N SER A 267 -9.30 -12.49 10.79
CA SER A 267 -8.45 -11.46 11.39
C SER A 267 -8.08 -10.39 10.36
N LEU A 268 -8.32 -9.13 10.71
CA LEU A 268 -8.08 -7.94 9.90
C LEU A 268 -6.91 -7.15 10.49
N TYR A 269 -5.81 -7.02 9.75
CA TYR A 269 -4.60 -6.34 10.22
C TYR A 269 -4.45 -4.95 9.58
N VAL A 270 -4.56 -3.89 10.38
CA VAL A 270 -4.39 -2.50 9.94
C VAL A 270 -2.96 -2.05 10.24
N LYS A 271 -2.19 -1.80 9.18
CA LYS A 271 -0.79 -1.36 9.25
C LYS A 271 -0.65 0.16 9.12
N SER A 272 -1.49 0.81 8.30
CA SER A 272 -1.51 2.28 8.20
C SER A 272 -2.88 2.81 7.76
N ALA A 273 -3.38 3.85 8.45
CA ALA A 273 -4.68 4.47 8.16
C ALA A 273 -4.66 5.99 8.44
N SER A 274 -3.90 6.72 7.61
CA SER A 274 -3.59 8.15 7.80
C SER A 274 -4.69 9.15 7.38
N SER A 275 -5.86 8.67 6.92
CA SER A 275 -6.97 9.51 6.47
C SER A 275 -8.33 9.04 7.01
N THR A 276 -9.29 9.96 7.10
CA THR A 276 -10.67 9.67 7.52
C THR A 276 -11.33 8.63 6.60
N TYR A 277 -11.12 8.74 5.28
CA TYR A 277 -11.55 7.75 4.30
C TYR A 277 -10.94 6.36 4.55
N SER A 278 -9.64 6.29 4.88
CA SER A 278 -9.00 5.01 5.21
C SER A 278 -9.60 4.36 6.45
N ILE A 279 -9.88 5.15 7.48
CA ILE A 279 -10.50 4.65 8.72
C ILE A 279 -11.92 4.16 8.43
N ARG A 280 -12.70 4.87 7.60
CA ARG A 280 -14.02 4.39 7.17
C ARG A 280 -13.94 3.05 6.44
N ASN A 281 -13.01 2.92 5.49
CA ASN A 281 -12.79 1.67 4.74
C ASN A 281 -12.37 0.50 5.65
N VAL A 282 -11.63 0.80 6.73
CA VAL A 282 -11.26 -0.20 7.74
C VAL A 282 -12.50 -0.69 8.49
N PHE A 283 -13.32 0.22 9.04
CA PHE A 283 -14.49 -0.17 9.82
C PHE A 283 -15.63 -0.76 8.97
N THR A 284 -15.82 -0.28 7.73
CA THR A 284 -16.77 -0.88 6.77
C THR A 284 -16.44 -2.34 6.50
N MET A 285 -15.16 -2.66 6.27
CA MET A 285 -14.71 -4.04 6.08
C MET A 285 -14.86 -4.87 7.36
N ALA A 286 -14.54 -4.30 8.53
CA ALA A 286 -14.71 -4.97 9.82
C ALA A 286 -16.18 -5.36 10.09
N ARG A 287 -17.13 -4.44 9.83
CA ARG A 287 -18.57 -4.70 9.96
C ARG A 287 -19.03 -5.78 8.98
N ALA A 288 -18.59 -5.72 7.72
CA ALA A 288 -18.91 -6.73 6.71
C ALA A 288 -18.31 -8.13 6.98
N MET A 289 -17.22 -8.18 7.76
CA MET A 289 -16.50 -9.41 8.15
C MET A 289 -16.89 -9.91 9.55
N SER A 290 -17.87 -9.29 10.21
CA SER A 290 -18.21 -9.59 11.60
C SER A 290 -18.86 -10.97 11.77
N PRO A 291 -18.53 -11.76 12.81
CA PRO A 291 -17.59 -11.46 13.91
C PRO A 291 -16.12 -11.60 13.49
N CYS A 292 -15.30 -10.59 13.82
CA CYS A 292 -13.88 -10.58 13.46
C CYS A 292 -12.95 -10.02 14.55
N LEU A 293 -11.67 -10.37 14.43
CA LEU A 293 -10.58 -9.75 15.18
C LEU A 293 -9.98 -8.60 14.34
N LEU A 294 -10.05 -7.37 14.85
CA LEU A 294 -9.52 -6.17 14.18
C LEU A 294 -8.27 -5.68 14.93
N ILE A 295 -7.12 -5.70 14.26
CA ILE A 295 -5.82 -5.34 14.82
C ILE A 295 -5.37 -3.97 14.30
N PHE A 296 -4.96 -3.08 15.21
CA PHE A 296 -4.28 -1.82 14.93
C PHE A 296 -2.87 -1.87 15.53
N GLU A 297 -1.83 -2.03 14.72
CA GLU A 297 -0.44 -1.93 15.22
C GLU A 297 0.04 -0.47 15.22
N ASP A 298 0.73 -0.06 16.29
CA ASP A 298 1.20 1.30 16.57
C ASP A 298 0.08 2.36 16.34
N ILE A 299 -1.01 2.25 17.11
CA ILE A 299 -2.26 3.02 16.97
C ILE A 299 -2.06 4.54 17.05
N ASP A 300 -1.00 5.01 17.69
CA ASP A 300 -0.54 6.41 17.69
C ASP A 300 -0.26 6.95 16.26
N THR A 301 0.16 6.09 15.32
CA THR A 301 0.32 6.46 13.90
C THR A 301 -1.01 6.63 13.15
N ILE A 302 -2.09 6.04 13.67
CA ILE A 302 -3.43 6.05 13.08
C ILE A 302 -4.30 7.16 13.69
N VAL A 303 -4.21 7.37 15.00
CA VAL A 303 -5.06 8.29 15.77
C VAL A 303 -4.36 9.64 15.98
N ILE A 304 -3.89 10.22 14.87
CA ILE A 304 -3.30 11.55 14.80
C ILE A 304 -4.36 12.67 14.89
N PRO A 305 -4.00 13.95 15.16
CA PRO A 305 -4.98 15.03 15.36
C PRO A 305 -5.99 15.26 14.23
N ARG A 306 -5.66 14.88 12.98
CA ARG A 306 -6.55 14.98 11.81
C ARG A 306 -7.57 13.83 11.69
N THR A 307 -7.30 12.68 12.31
CA THR A 307 -8.11 11.45 12.20
C THR A 307 -8.84 11.11 13.50
N ARG A 308 -8.30 11.53 14.65
CA ARG A 308 -8.81 11.32 16.02
C ARG A 308 -10.33 11.26 16.13
N SER A 309 -11.01 12.36 15.81
CA SER A 309 -12.48 12.47 15.96
C SER A 309 -13.23 11.47 15.07
N TYR A 310 -12.69 11.16 13.89
CA TYR A 310 -13.29 10.19 12.97
C TYR A 310 -13.14 8.76 13.50
N PHE A 311 -11.94 8.38 13.92
CA PHE A 311 -11.67 7.09 14.59
C PHE A 311 -12.56 6.89 15.82
N PHE A 312 -12.78 7.96 16.59
CA PHE A 312 -13.63 7.93 17.78
C PHE A 312 -15.11 7.67 17.47
N ASN A 313 -15.65 8.29 16.42
CA ASN A 313 -17.03 8.04 15.99
C ASN A 313 -17.23 6.59 15.50
N GLU A 314 -16.24 6.06 14.78
CA GLU A 314 -16.25 4.68 14.28
C GLU A 314 -16.14 3.65 15.41
N VAL A 315 -15.31 3.89 16.45
CA VAL A 315 -15.16 2.98 17.61
C VAL A 315 -16.30 3.09 18.63
N ASP A 316 -16.84 4.28 18.88
CA ASP A 316 -18.00 4.45 19.76
C ASP A 316 -19.25 3.77 19.16
N GLY A 317 -19.41 3.79 17.83
CA GLY A 317 -20.41 3.01 17.10
C GLY A 317 -21.71 3.76 16.79
N LEU A 318 -21.63 4.76 15.91
CA LEU A 318 -22.82 5.33 15.26
C LEU A 318 -23.45 4.36 14.23
N GLU A 319 -22.61 3.49 13.65
CA GLU A 319 -23.00 2.30 12.89
C GLU A 319 -22.74 1.05 13.77
N ASN A 320 -23.43 -0.07 13.54
CA ASN A 320 -23.30 -1.24 14.42
C ASN A 320 -21.88 -1.85 14.39
N ASN A 321 -21.34 -2.14 15.56
CA ASN A 321 -20.01 -2.71 15.81
C ASN A 321 -20.08 -4.06 16.55
N ASP A 322 -21.25 -4.72 16.60
CA ASP A 322 -21.40 -6.07 17.15
C ASP A 322 -20.45 -7.07 16.45
N GLY A 323 -19.91 -8.01 17.23
CA GLY A 323 -18.95 -9.03 16.81
C GLY A 323 -17.51 -8.54 16.63
N LEU A 324 -17.22 -7.26 16.87
CA LEU A 324 -15.86 -6.71 16.72
C LEU A 324 -15.04 -6.84 18.02
N PHE A 325 -13.97 -7.64 17.97
CA PHE A 325 -12.90 -7.62 18.96
C PHE A 325 -11.73 -6.81 18.43
N MET A 326 -11.42 -5.67 19.07
CA MET A 326 -10.33 -4.78 18.68
C MET A 326 -9.10 -4.99 19.56
N VAL A 327 -7.93 -5.18 18.94
CA VAL A 327 -6.61 -5.16 19.59
C VAL A 327 -5.82 -3.99 19.04
N ALA A 328 -5.31 -3.13 19.90
CA ALA A 328 -4.41 -2.04 19.53
C ALA A 328 -3.05 -2.22 20.22
N SER A 329 -1.94 -1.91 19.55
CA SER A 329 -0.63 -1.76 20.20
C SER A 329 -0.16 -0.30 20.21
N THR A 330 0.67 0.04 21.20
CA THR A 330 1.42 1.31 21.25
C THR A 330 2.73 1.11 22.04
N ASN A 331 3.68 2.02 21.84
CA ASN A 331 4.86 2.15 22.70
C ASN A 331 4.67 3.21 23.80
N HIS A 332 3.71 4.14 23.64
CA HIS A 332 3.56 5.34 24.47
C HIS A 332 2.09 5.59 24.89
N LEU A 333 1.61 4.84 25.89
CA LEU A 333 0.24 5.01 26.43
C LEU A 333 0.00 6.41 27.04
N ASP A 334 1.07 7.05 27.49
CA ASP A 334 1.15 8.43 27.99
C ASP A 334 0.93 9.48 26.88
N GLN A 335 1.33 9.17 25.64
CA GLN A 335 1.14 10.02 24.47
C GLN A 335 -0.13 9.69 23.69
N LEU A 336 -0.71 8.50 23.89
CA LEU A 336 -2.03 8.17 23.35
C LEU A 336 -3.11 9.09 23.91
N ASP A 337 -3.99 9.50 23.00
CA ASP A 337 -5.05 10.44 23.31
C ASP A 337 -5.89 10.01 24.53
N PRO A 338 -6.24 10.93 25.47
CA PRO A 338 -7.10 10.63 26.61
C PRO A 338 -8.43 9.95 26.21
N GLY A 339 -8.95 10.21 25.02
CA GLY A 339 -10.15 9.54 24.49
C GLY A 339 -9.96 8.05 24.19
N LEU A 340 -8.72 7.55 24.05
CA LEU A 340 -8.39 6.12 24.03
C LEU A 340 -7.94 5.64 25.42
N SER A 341 -7.05 6.39 26.06
CA SER A 341 -6.34 5.94 27.27
C SER A 341 -7.15 6.08 28.56
N SER A 342 -8.29 6.79 28.58
CA SER A 342 -9.13 6.97 29.79
C SER A 342 -10.60 6.54 29.69
N ARG A 343 -11.18 6.39 28.48
CA ARG A 343 -12.64 6.22 28.31
C ARG A 343 -13.10 4.74 28.26
N PRO A 344 -13.88 4.22 29.24
CA PRO A 344 -14.23 2.79 29.33
C PRO A 344 -15.30 2.26 28.34
N SER A 345 -15.36 2.81 27.11
CA SER A 345 -16.35 2.46 26.08
C SER A 345 -15.74 2.08 24.72
N ARG A 346 -14.40 2.01 24.65
CA ARG A 346 -13.60 1.93 23.42
C ARG A 346 -12.52 0.87 23.53
N PHE A 347 -11.65 1.04 24.54
CA PHE A 347 -10.57 0.12 24.88
C PHE A 347 -10.60 -0.14 26.39
N ASP A 348 -11.51 -1.03 26.78
CA ASP A 348 -11.96 -1.24 28.15
C ASP A 348 -10.89 -1.93 29.02
N ARG A 349 -9.87 -2.54 28.40
CA ARG A 349 -8.74 -3.18 29.07
C ARG A 349 -7.41 -2.78 28.46
N LYS A 350 -6.38 -2.77 29.30
CA LYS A 350 -5.00 -2.46 28.94
C LYS A 350 -4.10 -3.55 29.51
N TYR A 351 -3.11 -3.96 28.74
CA TYR A 351 -2.13 -4.98 29.11
C TYR A 351 -0.74 -4.36 28.94
N LEU A 352 -0.04 -4.23 30.07
CA LEU A 352 1.33 -3.74 30.11
C LEU A 352 2.28 -4.88 29.74
N PHE A 353 3.14 -4.63 28.77
CA PHE A 353 4.29 -5.45 28.41
C PHE A 353 5.55 -4.73 28.93
N PRO A 354 6.01 -5.05 30.15
CA PRO A 354 7.15 -4.39 30.77
C PRO A 354 8.47 -4.84 30.12
N LEU A 355 9.60 -4.39 30.66
CA LEU A 355 10.87 -5.08 30.46
C LEU A 355 10.82 -6.45 31.19
N PRO A 356 11.46 -7.50 30.64
CA PRO A 356 11.38 -8.84 31.21
C PRO A 356 12.08 -8.95 32.57
N ASP A 357 11.42 -9.63 33.51
CA ASP A 357 11.97 -9.95 34.82
C ASP A 357 13.08 -11.02 34.73
N LEU A 358 13.75 -11.30 35.85
CA LEU A 358 14.87 -12.25 35.88
C LEU A 358 14.48 -13.65 35.38
N ASP A 359 13.27 -14.13 35.70
CA ASP A 359 12.80 -15.45 35.30
C ASP A 359 12.45 -15.48 33.80
N GLU A 360 11.82 -14.42 33.27
CA GLU A 360 11.59 -14.25 31.84
C GLU A 360 12.92 -14.15 31.05
N ARG A 361 13.95 -13.50 31.60
CA ARG A 361 15.31 -13.47 31.02
C ARG A 361 16.00 -14.84 31.09
N ILE A 362 15.83 -15.61 32.15
CA ILE A 362 16.31 -17.00 32.25
C ILE A 362 15.64 -17.88 31.20
N LEU A 363 14.31 -17.77 31.05
CA LEU A 363 13.54 -18.49 30.02
C LEU A 363 14.00 -18.12 28.61
N TYR A 364 14.35 -16.85 28.37
CA TYR A 364 14.88 -16.39 27.08
C TYR A 364 16.28 -16.97 26.79
N CYS A 365 17.13 -17.08 27.80
CA CYS A 365 18.42 -17.76 27.69
C CYS A 365 18.26 -19.27 27.45
N GLU A 366 17.30 -19.93 28.11
CA GLU A 366 16.96 -21.34 27.89
C GLU A 366 16.40 -21.61 26.48
N TYR A 367 15.62 -20.68 25.91
CA TYR A 367 15.21 -20.73 24.51
C TYR A 367 16.41 -20.70 23.55
N TRP A 368 17.36 -19.78 23.75
CA TRP A 368 18.59 -19.73 22.94
C TRP A 368 19.47 -20.97 23.15
N ARG A 369 19.55 -21.50 24.37
CA ARG A 369 20.29 -22.75 24.67
C ARG A 369 19.71 -23.94 23.90
N LYS A 370 18.38 -24.10 23.87
CA LYS A 370 17.69 -25.13 23.06
C LYS A 370 17.93 -24.94 21.56
N LYS A 371 17.84 -23.70 21.07
CA LYS A 371 18.08 -23.33 19.66
C LYS A 371 19.52 -23.56 19.19
N LEU A 372 20.48 -23.62 20.10
CA LEU A 372 21.91 -23.86 19.81
C LEU A 372 22.37 -25.28 20.18
N ALA A 373 21.49 -26.14 20.70
CA ALA A 373 21.85 -27.46 21.22
C ALA A 373 22.38 -28.43 20.14
N ASP A 374 22.08 -28.19 18.86
CA ASP A 374 22.60 -28.95 17.71
C ASP A 374 23.91 -28.38 17.14
N LYS A 375 24.50 -27.33 17.76
CA LYS A 375 25.73 -26.67 17.32
C LYS A 375 26.89 -27.09 18.22
N PRO A 376 27.59 -28.21 17.95
CA PRO A 376 28.63 -28.74 18.85
C PRO A 376 29.81 -27.78 19.07
N ALA A 377 29.99 -26.82 18.16
CA ALA A 377 31.01 -25.79 18.26
C ALA A 377 30.60 -24.61 19.18
N ILE A 378 29.48 -24.65 19.90
CA ILE A 378 29.07 -23.62 20.86
C ILE A 378 28.73 -24.28 22.20
N LYS A 379 29.62 -24.16 23.20
CA LYS A 379 29.39 -24.71 24.53
C LYS A 379 28.47 -23.79 25.34
N PHE A 380 27.18 -24.18 25.46
CA PHE A 380 26.18 -23.46 26.25
C PHE A 380 25.58 -24.38 27.35
N PRO A 381 26.27 -24.59 28.48
CA PRO A 381 25.71 -25.34 29.61
C PRO A 381 24.64 -24.53 30.33
N GLN A 382 23.77 -25.21 31.08
CA GLN A 382 22.66 -24.58 31.80
C GLN A 382 23.12 -23.53 32.83
N LYS A 383 24.32 -23.66 33.43
CA LYS A 383 24.87 -22.69 34.40
C LYS A 383 25.02 -21.26 33.83
N LEU A 384 25.10 -21.09 32.51
CA LEU A 384 25.16 -19.77 31.88
C LEU A 384 23.81 -19.05 31.78
N CYS A 385 22.66 -19.74 31.80
CA CYS A 385 21.35 -19.10 31.67
C CYS A 385 21.06 -18.06 32.78
N PRO A 386 21.20 -18.36 34.08
CA PRO A 386 21.05 -17.36 35.14
C PRO A 386 22.16 -16.30 35.14
N ALA A 387 23.39 -16.66 34.75
CA ALA A 387 24.50 -15.70 34.68
C ALA A 387 24.27 -14.62 33.60
N ILE A 388 23.82 -15.02 32.41
CA ILE A 388 23.45 -14.11 31.32
C ILE A 388 22.23 -13.25 31.72
N ALA A 389 21.22 -13.86 32.33
CA ALA A 389 20.02 -13.15 32.81
C ALA A 389 20.33 -12.12 33.92
N GLY A 390 21.35 -12.37 34.74
CA GLY A 390 21.84 -11.44 35.76
C GLY A 390 22.53 -10.20 35.18
N ILE A 391 23.41 -10.37 34.17
CA ILE A 391 24.11 -9.22 33.55
C ILE A 391 23.22 -8.41 32.59
N THR A 392 22.04 -8.90 32.21
CA THR A 392 21.11 -8.29 31.23
C THR A 392 19.89 -7.60 31.85
N ASP A 393 20.02 -7.10 33.08
CA ASP A 393 18.97 -6.26 33.69
C ASP A 393 18.65 -5.00 32.85
N ASP A 394 17.40 -4.55 32.87
CA ASP A 394 16.82 -3.55 31.96
C ASP A 394 16.79 -3.89 30.43
N PHE A 395 17.29 -5.05 29.99
CA PHE A 395 17.24 -5.38 28.54
C PHE A 395 15.85 -5.88 28.13
N SER A 396 15.28 -5.27 27.09
CA SER A 396 14.09 -5.81 26.40
C SER A 396 14.42 -7.14 25.69
N PHE A 397 13.41 -7.94 25.33
CA PHE A 397 13.64 -9.13 24.48
C PHE A 397 14.33 -8.81 23.14
N ALA A 398 14.23 -7.57 22.63
CA ALA A 398 14.99 -7.13 21.47
C ALA A 398 16.48 -6.93 21.78
N TYR A 399 16.84 -6.27 22.89
CA TYR A 399 18.24 -6.16 23.32
C TYR A 399 18.85 -7.52 23.68
N LEU A 400 18.08 -8.41 24.33
CA LEU A 400 18.51 -9.79 24.58
C LEU A 400 18.74 -10.57 23.28
N LYS A 401 17.87 -10.40 22.27
CA LYS A 401 18.08 -10.96 20.93
C LYS A 401 19.38 -10.45 20.32
N GLU A 402 19.64 -9.15 20.40
CA GLU A 402 20.83 -8.55 19.79
C GLU A 402 22.11 -9.02 20.48
N ALA A 403 22.15 -9.05 21.81
CA ALA A 403 23.28 -9.60 22.57
C ALA A 403 23.65 -11.02 22.13
N PHE A 404 22.67 -11.92 21.98
CA PHE A 404 22.91 -13.28 21.46
C PHE A 404 23.33 -13.28 19.98
N VAL A 405 22.75 -12.43 19.11
CA VAL A 405 23.10 -12.39 17.68
C VAL A 405 24.50 -11.84 17.46
N ALA A 406 24.84 -10.70 18.07
CA ALA A 406 26.17 -10.09 17.98
C ALA A 406 27.26 -11.05 18.51
N THR A 407 27.02 -11.68 19.66
CA THR A 407 27.93 -12.70 20.23
C THR A 407 28.18 -13.84 19.25
N LEU A 408 27.14 -14.38 18.62
CA LEU A 408 27.26 -15.47 17.65
C LEU A 408 27.96 -15.05 16.36
N LEU A 409 27.83 -13.79 15.95
CA LEU A 409 28.54 -13.24 14.80
C LEU A 409 30.04 -13.04 15.09
N VAL A 410 30.41 -12.57 16.28
CA VAL A 410 31.83 -12.48 16.70
C VAL A 410 32.46 -13.86 16.83
N ILE A 411 31.76 -14.82 17.46
CA ILE A 411 32.21 -16.22 17.54
C ILE A 411 32.34 -16.86 16.14
N ALA A 412 31.53 -16.46 15.16
CA ALA A 412 31.67 -16.91 13.77
C ALA A 412 32.86 -16.24 13.04
N GLY A 413 33.12 -14.95 13.28
CA GLY A 413 34.20 -14.18 12.63
C GLY A 413 35.59 -14.47 13.21
N ASN A 414 35.71 -14.65 14.52
CA ASN A 414 37.00 -14.90 15.18
C ASN A 414 37.57 -16.30 14.85
N ARG A 415 36.79 -17.19 14.22
CA ARG A 415 37.25 -18.51 13.74
C ARG A 415 38.19 -18.46 12.54
N SER A 416 38.57 -17.27 12.08
CA SER A 416 39.66 -17.05 11.12
C SER A 416 40.97 -16.56 11.76
N GLU A 417 41.00 -16.21 13.04
CA GLU A 417 42.23 -15.71 13.71
C GLU A 417 42.34 -16.30 15.14
N ASP A 418 43.35 -17.14 15.37
CA ASP A 418 43.61 -17.77 16.68
C ASP A 418 44.06 -16.72 17.72
N ALA A 419 43.10 -16.24 18.53
CA ALA A 419 43.35 -15.30 19.61
C ALA A 419 43.72 -16.01 20.93
N ASP A 420 44.96 -15.79 21.39
CA ASP A 420 45.49 -16.32 22.65
C ASP A 420 44.70 -15.79 23.87
N THR A 421 44.56 -16.60 24.92
CA THR A 421 43.67 -16.31 26.07
C THR A 421 44.39 -16.35 27.42
N THR A 422 44.83 -15.18 27.87
CA THR A 422 45.26 -14.97 29.27
C THR A 422 44.03 -14.78 30.17
N GLY A 423 43.85 -15.71 31.12
CA GLY A 423 42.67 -15.76 31.98
C GLY A 423 42.82 -15.07 33.34
N GLY A 424 41.70 -14.66 33.92
CA GLY A 424 41.60 -14.15 35.29
C GLY A 424 40.22 -13.56 35.56
N GLY A 425 39.42 -14.22 36.41
CA GLY A 425 38.03 -13.80 36.66
C GLY A 425 37.21 -14.85 37.40
N ASP A 426 36.48 -15.66 36.64
CA ASP A 426 35.28 -16.37 37.09
C ASP A 426 35.25 -17.86 36.63
N ASP A 427 34.51 -18.73 37.33
CA ASP A 427 34.33 -20.17 36.96
C ASP A 427 33.68 -20.33 35.58
N LEU A 428 32.94 -19.31 35.15
CA LEU A 428 32.26 -19.26 33.87
C LEU A 428 33.17 -18.81 32.71
N ASP A 429 34.37 -18.26 32.98
CA ASP A 429 35.28 -17.77 31.93
C ASP A 429 35.93 -18.87 31.08
N GLU A 430 35.71 -20.15 31.41
CA GLU A 430 36.03 -21.27 30.51
C GLU A 430 35.22 -21.22 29.19
N TYR A 431 34.01 -20.64 29.19
CA TYR A 431 33.14 -20.60 28.00
C TYR A 431 33.39 -19.37 27.11
N GLU A 432 33.75 -19.62 25.85
CA GLU A 432 33.81 -18.62 24.77
C GLU A 432 32.53 -17.76 24.73
N LEU A 433 31.36 -18.42 24.80
CA LEU A 433 30.05 -17.78 24.81
C LEU A 433 29.85 -16.80 25.99
N TRP A 434 30.39 -17.10 27.17
CA TRP A 434 30.28 -16.24 28.36
C TRP A 434 31.19 -15.02 28.26
N ARG A 435 32.45 -15.23 27.86
CA ARG A 435 33.41 -14.15 27.66
C ARG A 435 32.87 -13.13 26.65
N GLU A 436 32.33 -13.61 25.54
CA GLU A 436 31.88 -12.74 24.47
C GLU A 436 30.50 -12.10 24.73
N ILE A 437 29.53 -12.82 25.34
CA ILE A 437 28.26 -12.18 25.68
C ILE A 437 28.41 -11.12 26.77
N LYS A 438 29.38 -11.24 27.69
CA LYS A 438 29.75 -10.15 28.61
C LYS A 438 30.22 -8.90 27.85
N ASN A 439 31.05 -9.06 26.82
CA ASN A 439 31.51 -7.95 25.98
C ASN A 439 30.35 -7.27 25.27
N GLN A 440 29.50 -8.04 24.58
CA GLN A 440 28.37 -7.51 23.82
C GLN A 440 27.31 -6.86 24.70
N VAL A 441 27.03 -7.42 25.89
CA VAL A 441 26.12 -6.80 26.88
C VAL A 441 26.70 -5.48 27.40
N ARG A 442 28.03 -5.34 27.56
CA ARG A 442 28.63 -4.05 27.93
C ARG A 442 28.46 -3.02 26.82
N LEU A 443 28.82 -3.37 25.57
CA LEU A 443 28.69 -2.48 24.42
C LEU A 443 27.25 -1.99 24.23
N LEU A 444 26.26 -2.88 24.34
CA LEU A 444 24.84 -2.51 24.27
C LEU A 444 24.40 -1.60 25.43
N ARG A 445 24.95 -1.76 26.65
CA ARG A 445 24.71 -0.81 27.76
C ARG A 445 25.34 0.55 27.49
N ASP A 446 26.58 0.58 26.99
CA ASP A 446 27.30 1.80 26.63
C ASP A 446 26.50 2.59 25.56
N GLU A 447 25.96 1.90 24.54
CA GLU A 447 25.06 2.46 23.52
C GLU A 447 23.70 2.92 24.09
N MET A 448 23.08 2.14 24.98
CA MET A 448 21.82 2.53 25.63
C MET A 448 21.98 3.82 26.45
N GLN A 449 23.10 3.97 27.17
CA GLN A 449 23.40 5.18 27.93
C GLN A 449 23.67 6.38 27.01
N ALA A 450 24.47 6.21 25.95
CA ALA A 450 24.73 7.27 24.97
C ALA A 450 23.47 7.73 24.20
N ASN A 451 22.43 6.90 24.12
CA ASN A 451 21.12 7.28 23.57
C ASN A 451 20.13 7.81 24.64
N ALA A 452 20.39 7.57 25.92
CA ALA A 452 19.61 8.10 27.05
C ALA A 452 20.09 9.49 27.50
N GLU A 453 21.34 9.87 27.23
CA GLU A 453 21.79 11.25 27.43
C GLU A 453 20.95 12.23 26.57
N PRO A 454 20.39 13.30 27.14
CA PRO A 454 19.69 14.30 26.36
C PRO A 454 20.69 15.01 25.44
N LYS A 455 20.42 15.04 24.13
CA LYS A 455 21.20 15.79 23.13
C LYS A 455 21.02 17.30 23.28
N CYS A 456 21.43 17.84 24.42
CA CYS A 456 21.36 19.23 24.84
C CYS A 456 22.45 20.11 24.21
N LEU A 457 22.62 20.02 22.89
CA LEU A 457 23.20 21.13 22.12
C LEU A 457 22.08 22.01 21.59
N ARG A 458 21.55 22.86 22.47
CA ARG A 458 20.75 24.01 22.06
C ARG A 458 21.62 24.89 21.16
N HIS A 459 21.32 24.97 19.87
CA HIS A 459 21.71 26.14 19.11
C HIS A 459 20.91 27.33 19.70
N PRO A 460 21.55 28.41 20.17
CA PRO A 460 20.85 29.51 20.81
C PRO A 460 20.16 30.38 19.74
N TYR A 461 18.94 29.99 19.37
CA TYR A 461 17.99 30.95 18.82
C TYR A 461 17.67 31.97 19.92
N HIS A 462 18.40 33.09 19.91
CA HIS A 462 18.05 34.26 20.70
C HIS A 462 16.72 34.81 20.18
N VAL A 463 15.63 34.44 20.87
CA VAL A 463 14.41 35.23 20.85
C VAL A 463 14.71 36.48 21.66
N GLN A 464 15.22 37.52 20.99
CA GLN A 464 15.14 38.88 21.50
C GLN A 464 13.73 39.39 21.22
N GLU A 465 12.99 39.69 22.28
CA GLU A 465 11.79 40.51 22.17
C GLU A 465 12.22 41.91 21.70
N GLN A 466 11.64 42.39 20.60
CA GLN A 466 11.72 43.80 20.22
C GLN A 466 10.32 44.36 20.05
N HIS A 467 9.99 45.33 20.91
CA HIS A 467 8.90 46.27 20.65
C HIS A 467 9.30 47.19 19.47
N PRO A 468 8.32 47.73 18.72
CA PRO A 468 8.57 48.28 17.39
C PRO A 468 9.02 49.74 17.42
N GLU A 469 10.31 50.01 17.20
CA GLU A 469 10.78 51.37 16.93
C GLU A 469 12.11 51.41 16.14
N ASN A 470 12.02 51.38 14.81
CA ASN A 470 12.64 52.37 13.89
C ASN A 470 12.45 52.00 12.41
N SER A 471 12.45 53.02 11.56
CA SER A 471 12.29 52.92 10.10
C SER A 471 13.51 53.52 9.37
N MET A 472 13.64 53.22 8.07
CA MET A 472 14.61 53.83 7.13
C MET A 472 16.09 53.42 7.28
N VAL A 473 16.94 53.47 6.23
CA VAL A 473 16.74 53.45 4.77
C VAL A 473 18.03 52.93 4.11
N TYR A 474 17.90 52.15 3.04
CA TYR A 474 18.89 52.12 1.94
C TYR A 474 18.11 52.31 0.63
N GLY A 475 18.54 53.11 -0.35
CA GLY A 475 19.76 53.91 -0.40
C GLY A 475 20.18 54.18 -1.85
N ARG A 476 19.29 54.75 -2.68
CA ARG A 476 19.59 55.01 -4.10
C ARG A 476 20.77 55.98 -4.25
N PRO A 477 21.66 55.80 -5.23
CA PRO A 477 22.66 56.82 -5.58
C PRO A 477 21.98 58.14 -5.93
N ARG A 478 22.44 59.22 -5.30
CA ARG A 478 21.93 60.58 -5.51
C ARG A 478 22.85 61.31 -6.48
N TRP A 479 22.28 61.92 -7.52
CA TRP A 479 22.92 63.07 -8.17
C TRP A 479 21.90 64.19 -8.34
N THR A 480 22.37 65.42 -8.21
CA THR A 480 21.55 66.63 -8.11
C THR A 480 21.54 67.37 -9.44
N GLY A 481 20.37 67.83 -9.88
CA GLY A 481 20.28 68.77 -11.00
C GLY A 481 20.62 70.21 -10.58
N PRO A 482 20.75 71.14 -11.53
CA PRO A 482 20.74 72.58 -11.30
C PRO A 482 19.33 73.20 -11.54
N SER A 483 19.21 74.47 -11.18
CA SER A 483 18.02 75.33 -11.34
C SER A 483 17.76 75.78 -12.78
N ASN A 484 16.53 76.26 -13.02
CA ASN A 484 16.22 77.06 -14.21
C ASN A 484 16.94 78.41 -14.14
N GLU A 485 17.68 78.76 -15.19
CA GLU A 485 18.05 80.14 -15.52
C GLU A 485 18.18 80.29 -17.05
N GLU A 486 18.24 81.55 -17.49
CA GLU A 486 18.00 82.13 -18.82
C GLU A 486 18.51 81.40 -20.10
N GLY A 487 17.83 81.64 -21.25
CA GLY A 487 18.53 81.84 -22.53
C GLY A 487 18.00 81.19 -23.83
N GLY A 488 17.57 82.02 -24.79
CA GLY A 488 18.12 81.94 -26.17
C GLY A 488 17.56 80.98 -27.24
N LYS A 489 16.51 81.44 -27.95
CA LYS A 489 16.35 81.43 -29.43
C LYS A 489 16.76 80.20 -30.30
N SER A 490 15.72 79.60 -30.91
CA SER A 490 15.54 79.33 -32.37
C SER A 490 16.38 78.30 -33.17
N LEU A 491 15.67 77.64 -34.11
CA LEU A 491 16.03 76.99 -35.40
C LEU A 491 15.75 75.47 -35.46
N SER A 492 15.26 74.85 -36.55
CA SER A 492 14.24 75.22 -37.56
C SER A 492 13.99 74.04 -38.55
N PHE A 493 12.83 74.03 -39.23
CA PHE A 493 12.46 73.27 -40.45
C PHE A 493 12.09 71.75 -40.40
N GLU A 494 10.79 71.55 -40.58
CA GLU A 494 10.02 70.53 -41.36
C GLU A 494 10.48 70.31 -42.84
N PRO A 495 9.78 69.52 -43.73
CA PRO A 495 8.96 68.27 -43.58
C PRO A 495 9.11 67.25 -44.76
N ALA A 496 8.34 66.12 -44.74
CA ALA A 496 7.63 65.44 -45.88
C ALA A 496 7.16 64.02 -45.43
N ALA A 497 5.90 63.55 -45.52
CA ALA A 497 4.97 63.33 -46.66
C ALA A 497 5.38 62.13 -47.57
N GLN A 498 4.52 61.18 -47.99
CA GLN A 498 3.06 60.93 -47.81
C GLN A 498 2.81 59.38 -47.75
N MET A 499 1.69 58.67 -48.03
CA MET A 499 0.39 58.89 -48.73
C MET A 499 -0.70 57.87 -48.27
N HIS A 500 -1.82 57.72 -49.01
CA HIS A 500 -2.97 56.79 -48.84
C HIS A 500 -3.32 56.15 -50.23
N LEU A 501 -4.12 55.09 -50.45
CA LEU A 501 -5.03 54.15 -49.72
C LEU A 501 -5.05 52.81 -50.58
N GLY A 502 -5.92 51.79 -50.51
CA GLY A 502 -7.15 51.43 -49.76
C GLY A 502 -7.96 50.31 -50.49
N ASP A 503 -8.88 49.61 -49.77
CA ASP A 503 -9.97 48.72 -50.28
C ASP A 503 -9.58 47.47 -51.13
N SER A 504 -10.39 46.41 -51.36
CA SER A 504 -11.66 45.82 -50.83
C SER A 504 -11.67 44.30 -51.25
N ASN A 505 -12.12 43.27 -50.49
CA ASN A 505 -13.44 42.86 -49.93
C ASN A 505 -14.19 41.78 -50.79
N ILE A 506 -14.88 40.84 -50.11
CA ILE A 506 -15.88 39.83 -50.61
C ILE A 506 -15.38 38.62 -51.43
N GLY A 507 -15.87 37.41 -51.10
CA GLY A 507 -16.00 36.29 -52.06
C GLY A 507 -15.90 34.87 -51.46
N ALA A 508 -16.99 34.09 -51.46
CA ALA A 508 -16.98 32.68 -51.02
C ALA A 508 -17.53 31.74 -52.12
N SER A 509 -17.01 30.51 -52.22
CA SER A 509 -17.67 29.37 -52.87
C SER A 509 -17.00 28.04 -52.50
N SER A 510 -17.62 26.92 -52.89
CA SER A 510 -17.38 25.55 -52.42
C SER A 510 -16.84 24.61 -53.51
N ALA A 511 -16.43 23.40 -53.10
CA ALA A 511 -16.23 22.19 -53.95
C ALA A 511 -14.92 22.17 -54.79
N SER A 512 -14.30 21.05 -55.15
CA SER A 512 -14.42 19.62 -54.70
C SER A 512 -13.41 18.69 -55.42
N TRP A 513 -13.23 17.48 -54.89
CA TRP A 513 -12.72 16.24 -55.56
C TRP A 513 -11.22 16.06 -55.90
N ALA A 514 -10.86 14.76 -55.94
CA ALA A 514 -9.78 14.11 -56.69
C ALA A 514 -8.31 14.18 -56.19
N GLU A 515 -7.92 13.11 -55.49
CA GLU A 515 -6.78 12.23 -55.81
C GLU A 515 -5.48 12.82 -56.42
N ARG A 516 -4.35 12.68 -55.69
CA ARG A 516 -3.18 11.89 -56.13
C ARG A 516 -2.14 11.68 -55.03
N ASP A 517 -1.62 10.45 -55.02
CA ASP A 517 -0.38 9.97 -54.39
C ASP A 517 0.50 9.44 -55.57
N PRO A 518 1.82 9.15 -55.47
CA PRO A 518 2.79 9.40 -54.40
C PRO A 518 4.08 10.15 -54.86
N THR A 519 5.10 10.14 -53.99
CA THR A 519 6.56 10.09 -54.25
C THR A 519 7.45 11.33 -54.01
N ILE A 520 8.21 11.24 -52.89
CA ILE A 520 9.70 11.34 -52.79
C ILE A 520 10.39 12.72 -53.02
N ALA A 521 11.48 12.92 -52.24
CA ALA A 521 12.47 14.02 -52.26
C ALA A 521 12.03 15.33 -51.57
N THR A 522 12.85 16.04 -50.79
CA THR A 522 14.24 15.76 -50.33
C THR A 522 14.48 16.38 -48.94
N ALA A 523 15.54 15.98 -48.24
CA ALA A 523 15.96 16.63 -47.00
C ALA A 523 16.64 17.99 -47.26
N GLY A 524 16.41 18.97 -46.38
CA GLY A 524 17.05 20.29 -46.42
C GLY A 524 16.74 21.12 -45.17
N ASP A 525 17.79 21.38 -44.38
CA ASP A 525 17.98 22.48 -43.42
C ASP A 525 16.80 22.96 -42.55
N ILE A 526 16.76 22.49 -41.30
CA ILE A 526 16.10 23.18 -40.18
C ILE A 526 17.21 23.64 -39.20
N PRO A 527 17.32 24.94 -38.87
CA PRO A 527 18.39 25.45 -38.01
C PRO A 527 18.21 25.04 -36.53
N CYS A 528 19.33 24.75 -35.87
CA CYS A 528 19.37 24.24 -34.50
C CYS A 528 18.97 25.29 -33.45
N VAL A 529 17.91 25.02 -32.69
CA VAL A 529 17.51 25.78 -31.49
C VAL A 529 17.95 25.02 -30.24
N ARG A 530 18.53 25.73 -29.26
CA ARG A 530 19.09 25.12 -28.04
C ARG A 530 17.97 24.56 -27.13
N PRO A 531 18.22 23.44 -26.42
CA PRO A 531 17.22 22.83 -25.55
C PRO A 531 16.91 23.69 -24.32
N PHE A 532 15.65 23.66 -23.89
CA PHE A 532 15.16 24.27 -22.66
C PHE A 532 15.25 23.25 -21.51
N GLU A 533 15.90 23.58 -20.39
CA GLU A 533 16.12 22.62 -19.29
C GLU A 533 14.85 22.34 -18.47
N ALA A 534 14.05 21.38 -18.92
CA ALA A 534 12.97 20.82 -18.12
C ALA A 534 13.52 19.87 -17.04
N ARG A 535 13.74 20.38 -15.82
CA ARG A 535 14.14 19.58 -14.65
C ARG A 535 13.05 18.59 -14.25
N THR A 536 13.07 17.39 -14.84
CA THR A 536 12.24 16.26 -14.43
C THR A 536 12.86 15.57 -13.21
N THR A 537 12.12 15.51 -12.11
CA THR A 537 12.52 14.80 -10.89
C THR A 537 12.40 13.30 -11.09
N ALA A 538 13.50 12.67 -11.48
CA ALA A 538 13.59 11.22 -11.65
C ALA A 538 13.40 10.48 -10.31
N PHE A 539 12.25 9.82 -10.13
CA PHE A 539 12.07 8.85 -9.05
C PHE A 539 12.85 7.57 -9.33
N PRO A 540 13.59 7.00 -8.35
CA PRO A 540 14.40 5.81 -8.57
C PRO A 540 13.54 4.54 -8.68
N ILE A 541 13.41 4.02 -9.91
CA ILE A 541 12.74 2.74 -10.18
C ILE A 541 13.58 1.61 -9.55
N ARG A 542 13.05 0.97 -8.52
CA ARG A 542 13.61 -0.27 -7.97
C ARG A 542 13.17 -1.47 -8.82
N PRO A 543 14.04 -2.45 -9.11
CA PRO A 543 13.64 -3.66 -9.81
C PRO A 543 12.78 -4.53 -8.89
N ALA A 544 11.54 -4.77 -9.29
CA ALA A 544 10.64 -5.74 -8.66
C ALA A 544 10.30 -6.85 -9.67
N GLY A 545 10.63 -8.08 -9.32
CA GLY A 545 10.07 -9.27 -9.97
C GLY A 545 8.77 -9.71 -9.27
N HIS A 546 7.98 -10.53 -9.95
CA HIS A 546 6.60 -10.92 -9.64
C HIS A 546 5.54 -9.86 -9.96
N ASP A 547 4.34 -10.35 -10.26
CA ASP A 547 3.31 -9.64 -11.01
C ASP A 547 2.63 -8.51 -10.23
N TRP A 548 2.46 -7.37 -10.91
CA TRP A 548 1.71 -6.22 -10.43
C TRP A 548 0.40 -6.09 -11.23
N MET A 549 -0.66 -6.78 -10.81
CA MET A 549 -2.06 -6.44 -11.12
C MET A 549 -3.02 -7.29 -10.27
N SER A 550 -4.24 -6.78 -10.05
CA SER A 550 -5.19 -7.19 -8.99
C SER A 550 -4.77 -6.69 -7.59
N PHE A 551 -5.65 -6.25 -6.69
CA PHE A 551 -7.11 -6.42 -6.62
C PHE A 551 -7.83 -5.13 -6.18
N MET A 552 -9.08 -4.97 -6.61
CA MET A 552 -10.15 -4.45 -5.75
C MET A 552 -11.06 -5.63 -5.35
N PRO A 553 -11.67 -5.62 -4.15
CA PRO A 553 -12.72 -6.58 -3.83
C PRO A 553 -13.97 -6.30 -4.68
N PRO A 554 -14.69 -7.33 -5.16
CA PRO A 554 -15.97 -7.13 -5.84
C PRO A 554 -17.01 -6.63 -4.82
N ILE A 555 -17.58 -5.45 -5.07
CA ILE A 555 -18.74 -4.96 -4.29
C ILE A 555 -19.97 -5.73 -4.78
N SER A 556 -20.30 -6.83 -4.10
CA SER A 556 -21.50 -7.62 -4.38
C SER A 556 -22.75 -6.90 -3.88
N ILE A 557 -23.37 -6.09 -4.74
CA ILE A 557 -24.72 -5.56 -4.50
C ILE A 557 -25.72 -6.71 -4.67
N GLN A 558 -25.97 -7.47 -3.58
CA GLN A 558 -27.07 -8.41 -3.53
C GLN A 558 -28.38 -7.65 -3.32
N ASN A 559 -29.17 -7.48 -4.39
CA ASN A 559 -30.54 -6.99 -4.28
C ASN A 559 -31.40 -7.99 -3.48
N GLN A 560 -31.87 -7.58 -2.30
CA GLN A 560 -32.74 -8.37 -1.43
C GLN A 560 -34.22 -8.37 -1.88
N GLU A 561 -34.51 -8.72 -3.14
CA GLU A 561 -35.90 -8.85 -3.63
C GLU A 561 -36.16 -10.21 -4.29
N ALA A 562 -35.99 -11.28 -3.50
CA ALA A 562 -36.32 -12.66 -3.91
C ALA A 562 -36.76 -13.55 -2.73
N ARG A 563 -37.81 -13.15 -2.00
CA ARG A 563 -38.57 -14.07 -1.13
C ARG A 563 -40.02 -14.15 -1.62
N GLN A 564 -40.31 -15.20 -2.39
CA GLN A 564 -41.68 -15.49 -2.82
C GLN A 564 -42.58 -15.85 -1.63
N LEU A 565 -43.85 -15.49 -1.78
CA LEU A 565 -44.95 -16.03 -0.99
C LEU A 565 -45.13 -17.54 -1.26
N HIS A 566 -45.85 -18.20 -0.35
CA HIS A 566 -46.18 -19.65 -0.27
C HIS A 566 -45.27 -20.43 0.69
N GLY A 567 -45.76 -20.97 1.83
CA GLY A 567 -47.08 -20.76 2.45
C GLY A 567 -47.44 -21.90 3.42
N ALA A 568 -48.05 -21.56 4.56
CA ALA A 568 -48.67 -22.52 5.47
C ALA A 568 -49.67 -21.83 6.42
N GLN A 569 -50.96 -22.19 6.27
CA GLN A 569 -52.13 -21.79 7.07
C GLN A 569 -52.55 -20.32 7.00
#